data_AF-A0AAX4HNP9-F1
#
_entry.id   AF-A0AAX4HNP9-F1
#
_cell.length_a   1.000
_cell.length_b   1.000
_cell.length_c   1.000
_cell.angle_alpha   90.00
_cell.angle_beta   90.00
_cell.angle_gamma   90.00
#
_symmetry.space_group_name_H-M   'P 1'
#
loop_
_entity.id
_entity.type
_entity.pdbx_description
1 polymer ?
#
loop_
_entity_poly.entity_id
_entity_poly.type
_entity_poly.pdbx_seq_one_letter_code
_entity_poly.pdbx_strand_id
1 'polypeptide(L)'
;MKLLAVLTLAATTLTSAFAATEFGGMKFHSSMPKVQIDQLKVDLGYLYNTPVTRPDPIFMGTAQVTKGDGPNMHNWLVNRVRYIVGESYQLDDRTVLQTSGYKFPNTPLPDAFSSMQADGEKSKENKPVVVMSNLGGAVYLMGKQANVLLGVNFDGEKVMLTSARVGLLQVGEGLFLPRFLLNPDVNAPANSISRLGTLFHEARHSDGNGKSNSFTHDICPPNHPYKGAAACEFSVNGSYTVGGLSEKHMLMNCTKCSEKELGALTVKVADSLNRILKLTPDAKRFVIQTQIDQKKQTIEQYKAMRPSQKPDVQAEIDAEIKNLEARIAQLENDKRNVPSNMPSKNIILDPRPEGQWQAISLQASQQMMDRSLKIRK
;
A
#
# COMPACT_ATOMS: atom_id res chain seq x y z
N MET A 1 -46.88 46.46 30.10
CA MET A 1 -46.83 45.10 29.54
C MET A 1 -46.26 45.15 28.13
N LYS A 2 -45.05 44.63 27.91
CA LYS A 2 -44.58 44.03 26.64
C LYS A 2 -43.23 43.37 26.93
N LEU A 3 -43.27 42.05 27.16
CA LEU A 3 -42.13 41.16 27.31
C LEU A 3 -41.34 41.14 25.99
N LEU A 4 -40.04 41.42 26.04
CA LEU A 4 -39.10 41.10 24.97
C LEU A 4 -38.56 39.69 25.25
N ALA A 5 -39.04 38.71 24.48
CA ALA A 5 -38.51 37.35 24.51
C ALA A 5 -37.21 37.31 23.69
N VAL A 6 -36.09 37.12 24.39
CA VAL A 6 -34.80 36.81 23.79
C VAL A 6 -34.88 35.37 23.28
N LEU A 7 -35.04 35.22 21.96
CA LEU A 7 -34.99 33.92 21.29
C LEU A 7 -33.52 33.54 21.11
N THR A 8 -32.94 32.89 22.11
CA THR A 8 -31.61 32.27 22.01
C THR A 8 -31.73 31.07 21.08
N LEU A 9 -31.48 31.27 19.79
CA LEU A 9 -31.33 30.20 18.82
C LEU A 9 -30.01 29.49 19.12
N ALA A 10 -30.03 28.55 20.08
CA ALA A 10 -28.96 27.61 20.26
C ALA A 10 -28.91 26.74 19.01
N ALA A 11 -28.08 27.13 18.04
CA ALA A 11 -27.63 26.25 16.99
C ALA A 11 -26.83 25.14 17.67
N THR A 12 -27.54 24.11 18.15
CA THR A 12 -26.95 22.80 18.38
C THR A 12 -26.43 22.36 17.02
N THR A 13 -25.16 22.68 16.74
CA THR A 13 -24.38 21.93 15.78
C THR A 13 -24.41 20.51 16.32
N LEU A 14 -25.35 19.72 15.80
CA LEU A 14 -25.31 18.27 15.85
C LEU A 14 -24.04 17.89 15.09
N THR A 15 -22.90 17.99 15.77
CA THR A 15 -21.73 17.19 15.48
C THR A 15 -22.19 15.77 15.79
N SER A 16 -22.90 15.16 14.84
CA SER A 16 -23.00 13.73 14.75
C SER A 16 -21.56 13.27 14.64
N ALA A 17 -20.94 12.97 15.78
CA ALA A 17 -19.70 12.25 15.85
C ALA A 17 -20.01 10.93 15.15
N PHE A 18 -19.70 10.88 13.86
CA PHE A 18 -19.77 9.66 13.07
C PHE A 18 -18.74 8.74 13.71
N ALA A 19 -19.18 7.91 14.64
CA ALA A 19 -18.34 6.87 15.21
C ALA A 19 -17.76 6.07 14.05
N ALA A 20 -16.44 5.84 14.09
CA ALA A 20 -15.76 5.04 13.08
C ALA A 20 -16.55 3.76 12.84
N THR A 21 -16.99 3.55 11.59
CA THR A 21 -17.71 2.33 11.25
C THR A 21 -16.73 1.17 11.21
N GLU A 22 -17.11 0.02 11.75
CA GLU A 22 -16.31 -1.21 11.70
C GLU A 22 -17.02 -2.28 10.86
N PHE A 23 -16.28 -3.08 10.10
CA PHE A 23 -16.78 -4.26 9.41
C PHE A 23 -15.68 -5.31 9.24
N GLY A 24 -15.94 -6.55 9.66
CA GLY A 24 -14.99 -7.65 9.54
C GLY A 24 -13.65 -7.40 10.25
N GLY A 25 -13.64 -6.59 11.32
CA GLY A 25 -12.44 -6.20 12.06
C GLY A 25 -11.64 -5.03 11.44
N MET A 26 -12.12 -4.43 10.35
CA MET A 26 -11.54 -3.23 9.74
C MET A 26 -12.34 -1.99 10.16
N LYS A 27 -11.65 -0.93 10.57
CA LYS A 27 -12.21 0.39 10.90
C LYS A 27 -12.13 1.31 9.68
N PHE A 28 -13.23 2.00 9.38
CA PHE A 28 -13.32 3.01 8.33
C PHE A 28 -13.43 4.40 8.95
N HIS A 29 -12.55 5.30 8.51
CA HIS A 29 -12.46 6.66 9.01
C HIS A 29 -13.61 7.54 8.48
N SER A 30 -13.98 8.57 9.24
CA SER A 30 -15.00 9.55 8.85
C SER A 30 -14.73 10.29 7.53
N SER A 31 -13.48 10.29 7.04
CA SER A 31 -13.12 10.86 5.74
C SER A 31 -13.61 10.04 4.54
N MET A 32 -14.05 8.80 4.76
CA MET A 32 -14.60 7.96 3.70
C MET A 32 -16.07 8.28 3.43
N PRO A 33 -16.47 8.57 2.18
CA PRO A 33 -17.87 8.66 1.83
C PRO A 33 -18.62 7.36 2.18
N LYS A 34 -19.79 7.48 2.82
CA LYS A 34 -20.60 6.32 3.25
C LYS A 34 -20.84 5.30 2.13
N VAL A 35 -21.07 5.77 0.91
CA VAL A 35 -21.29 4.91 -0.27
C VAL A 35 -20.07 4.02 -0.56
N GLN A 36 -18.85 4.55 -0.45
CA GLN A 36 -17.63 3.77 -0.63
C GLN A 36 -17.43 2.75 0.51
N ILE A 37 -17.74 3.15 1.76
CA ILE A 37 -17.75 2.23 2.90
C ILE A 37 -18.72 1.07 2.65
N ASP A 38 -19.95 1.36 2.23
CA ASP A 38 -20.97 0.34 1.97
C ASP A 38 -20.55 -0.61 0.83
N GLN A 39 -19.86 -0.10 -0.19
CA GLN A 39 -19.31 -0.91 -1.28
C GLN A 39 -18.16 -1.80 -0.81
N LEU A 40 -17.21 -1.30 -0.01
CA LEU A 40 -16.16 -2.16 0.57
C LEU A 40 -16.74 -3.24 1.49
N LYS A 41 -17.83 -2.93 2.22
CA LYS A 41 -18.56 -3.94 3.01
C LYS A 41 -19.20 -5.02 2.12
N VAL A 42 -19.72 -4.65 0.94
CA VAL A 42 -20.19 -5.61 -0.08
C VAL A 42 -19.03 -6.47 -0.55
N ASP A 43 -17.89 -5.87 -0.87
CA ASP A 43 -16.71 -6.59 -1.37
C ASP A 43 -16.17 -7.59 -0.34
N LEU A 44 -16.00 -7.18 0.92
CA LEU A 44 -15.58 -8.07 2.01
C LEU A 44 -16.61 -9.17 2.26
N GLY A 45 -17.90 -8.86 2.16
CA GLY A 45 -18.98 -9.84 2.20
C GLY A 45 -18.91 -10.84 1.04
N TYR A 46 -18.60 -10.38 -0.17
CA TYR A 46 -18.40 -11.21 -1.35
C TYR A 46 -17.22 -12.15 -1.15
N LEU A 47 -16.06 -11.63 -0.71
CA LEU A 47 -14.87 -12.44 -0.43
C LEU A 47 -15.18 -13.57 0.55
N TYR A 48 -15.81 -13.25 1.68
CA TYR A 48 -16.04 -14.20 2.75
C TYR A 48 -17.06 -15.29 2.38
N ASN A 49 -18.10 -14.94 1.62
CA ASN A 49 -19.22 -15.83 1.33
C ASN A 49 -19.11 -16.57 -0.01
N THR A 50 -18.18 -16.19 -0.90
CA THR A 50 -18.05 -16.85 -2.21
C THR A 50 -17.50 -18.27 -2.04
N PRO A 51 -18.25 -19.31 -2.47
CA PRO A 51 -17.76 -20.67 -2.42
C PRO A 51 -16.56 -20.85 -3.34
N VAL A 52 -15.51 -21.50 -2.84
CA VAL A 52 -14.32 -21.82 -3.62
C VAL A 52 -14.36 -23.29 -4.01
N THR A 53 -14.52 -23.54 -5.31
CA THR A 53 -14.53 -24.88 -5.91
C THR A 53 -13.21 -25.21 -6.60
N ARG A 54 -12.44 -24.18 -6.95
CA ARG A 54 -11.15 -24.28 -7.66
C ARG A 54 -10.07 -23.51 -6.90
N PRO A 55 -9.42 -24.14 -5.89
CA PRO A 55 -8.31 -23.51 -5.19
C PRO A 55 -7.13 -23.25 -6.15
N ASP A 56 -6.47 -22.10 -6.02
CA ASP A 56 -5.25 -21.79 -6.77
C ASP A 56 -4.02 -22.03 -5.87
N PRO A 57 -3.25 -23.11 -6.08
CA PRO A 57 -2.11 -23.44 -5.22
C PRO A 57 -0.96 -22.43 -5.35
N ILE A 58 -0.85 -21.74 -6.49
CA ILE A 58 0.17 -20.70 -6.69
C ILE A 58 -0.18 -19.50 -5.82
N PHE A 59 -1.44 -19.06 -5.83
CA PHE A 59 -1.90 -18.00 -4.93
C PHE A 59 -1.65 -18.35 -3.45
N MET A 60 -2.09 -19.53 -3.01
CA MET A 60 -1.95 -19.98 -1.62
C MET A 60 -0.48 -20.01 -1.18
N GLY A 61 0.42 -20.53 -2.03
CA GLY A 61 1.85 -20.56 -1.76
C GLY A 61 2.48 -19.17 -1.68
N THR A 62 2.17 -18.29 -2.63
CA THR A 62 2.73 -16.92 -2.69
C THR A 62 2.23 -16.05 -1.53
N ALA A 63 0.93 -16.08 -1.26
CA ALA A 63 0.30 -15.31 -0.19
C ALA A 63 0.49 -15.94 1.20
N GLN A 64 0.94 -17.20 1.27
CA GLN A 64 1.09 -17.99 2.51
C GLN A 64 -0.24 -18.14 3.25
N VAL A 65 -1.30 -18.45 2.49
CA VAL A 65 -2.63 -18.74 3.03
C VAL A 65 -2.81 -20.26 3.05
N THR A 66 -3.22 -20.80 4.20
CA THR A 66 -3.39 -22.26 4.38
C THR A 66 -4.50 -22.83 3.50
N LYS A 67 -5.57 -22.07 3.29
CA LYS A 67 -6.70 -22.43 2.41
C LYS A 67 -7.12 -21.21 1.61
N GLY A 68 -7.37 -21.38 0.32
CA GLY A 68 -7.94 -20.33 -0.52
C GLY A 68 -9.44 -20.19 -0.34
N ASP A 69 -9.98 -20.29 0.87
CA ASP A 69 -11.41 -20.06 1.13
C ASP A 69 -11.65 -18.64 1.69
N GLY A 70 -12.91 -18.17 1.61
CA GLY A 70 -13.30 -16.84 2.06
C GLY A 70 -12.84 -16.50 3.48
N PRO A 71 -13.06 -17.35 4.50
CA PRO A 71 -12.59 -17.12 5.86
C PRO A 71 -11.07 -16.97 6.00
N ASN A 72 -10.28 -17.82 5.34
CA ASN A 72 -8.81 -17.73 5.42
C ASN A 72 -8.27 -16.50 4.66
N MET A 73 -8.88 -16.16 3.52
CA MET A 73 -8.55 -14.96 2.76
C MET A 73 -8.91 -13.67 3.52
N HIS A 74 -10.07 -13.62 4.19
CA HIS A 74 -10.45 -12.51 5.07
C HIS A 74 -9.50 -12.40 6.27
N ASN A 75 -9.16 -13.52 6.92
CA ASN A 75 -8.19 -13.52 8.01
C ASN A 75 -6.84 -12.96 7.55
N TRP A 76 -6.40 -13.33 6.34
CA TRP A 76 -5.16 -12.81 5.77
C TRP A 76 -5.19 -11.28 5.61
N LEU A 77 -6.32 -10.73 5.14
CA LEU A 77 -6.50 -9.29 4.97
C LEU A 77 -6.54 -8.54 6.30
N VAL A 78 -7.35 -8.97 7.28
CA VAL A 78 -7.51 -8.23 8.55
C VAL A 78 -6.22 -8.23 9.40
N ASN A 79 -5.33 -9.19 9.17
CA ASN A 79 -3.99 -9.21 9.76
C ASN A 79 -3.01 -8.20 9.13
N ARG A 80 -3.39 -7.55 8.03
CA ARG A 80 -2.57 -6.62 7.23
C ARG A 80 -3.21 -5.26 7.00
N VAL A 81 -4.53 -5.18 7.15
CA VAL A 81 -5.33 -3.98 6.94
C VAL A 81 -6.31 -3.88 8.10
N ARG A 82 -6.17 -2.83 8.92
CA ARG A 82 -7.04 -2.56 10.06
C ARG A 82 -7.75 -1.23 9.96
N TYR A 83 -7.14 -0.27 9.28
CA TYR A 83 -7.62 1.10 9.19
C TYR A 83 -7.70 1.49 7.72
N ILE A 84 -8.85 2.02 7.31
CA ILE A 84 -9.06 2.52 5.95
C ILE A 84 -9.53 3.96 6.03
N VAL A 85 -8.86 4.85 5.31
CA VAL A 85 -9.18 6.28 5.23
C VAL A 85 -9.58 6.65 3.80
N GLY A 86 -10.34 7.73 3.66
CA GLY A 86 -10.73 8.28 2.36
C GLY A 86 -9.65 9.14 1.73
N GLU A 87 -9.84 9.47 0.47
CA GLU A 87 -8.95 10.33 -0.33
C GLU A 87 -8.71 11.71 0.33
N SER A 88 -9.72 12.28 0.99
CA SER A 88 -9.59 13.58 1.66
C SER A 88 -8.74 13.54 2.94
N TYR A 89 -8.28 12.37 3.36
CA TYR A 89 -7.43 12.22 4.54
C TYR A 89 -6.02 12.77 4.25
N GLN A 90 -5.71 13.94 4.79
CA GLN A 90 -4.40 14.57 4.68
C GLN A 90 -3.46 13.99 5.74
N LEU A 91 -2.50 13.18 5.31
CA LEU A 91 -1.60 12.48 6.23
C LEU A 91 -0.72 13.44 7.04
N ASP A 92 -0.23 14.51 6.43
CA ASP A 92 0.68 15.47 7.07
C ASP A 92 0.03 16.15 8.29
N ASP A 93 -1.22 16.59 8.15
CA ASP A 93 -1.99 17.24 9.23
C ASP A 93 -2.39 16.28 10.37
N ARG A 94 -2.30 14.97 10.12
CA ARG A 94 -2.78 13.92 11.04
C ARG A 94 -1.64 13.11 11.64
N THR A 95 -0.43 13.27 11.14
CA THR A 95 0.75 12.60 11.67
C THR A 95 1.11 13.19 13.02
N VAL A 96 1.29 12.34 14.02
CA VAL A 96 1.66 12.74 15.38
C VAL A 96 3.02 12.13 15.72
N LEU A 97 3.96 12.99 16.15
CA LEU A 97 5.19 12.54 16.76
C LEU A 97 4.89 12.03 18.17
N GLN A 98 5.18 10.76 18.45
CA GLN A 98 4.91 10.18 19.76
C GLN A 98 6.19 10.05 20.60
N THR A 99 7.23 9.42 20.05
CA THR A 99 8.45 9.09 20.80
C THR A 99 9.69 9.27 19.95
N SER A 100 10.57 10.19 20.33
CA SER A 100 11.91 10.32 19.73
C SER A 100 12.85 9.22 20.22
N GLY A 101 13.75 8.73 19.36
CA GLY A 101 14.70 7.67 19.71
C GLY A 101 14.06 6.29 19.88
N TYR A 102 12.92 6.06 19.23
CA TYR A 102 12.23 4.77 19.27
C TYR A 102 13.07 3.69 18.59
N LYS A 103 13.37 2.60 19.30
CA LYS A 103 14.22 1.52 18.79
C LYS A 103 13.44 0.59 17.84
N PHE A 104 13.47 0.92 16.55
CA PHE A 104 13.05 0.00 15.51
C PHE A 104 13.98 -1.22 15.40
N PRO A 105 13.54 -2.34 14.82
CA PRO A 105 14.44 -3.44 14.53
C PRO A 105 15.57 -2.99 13.60
N ASN A 106 16.80 -3.45 13.88
CA ASN A 106 18.03 -3.00 13.22
C ASN A 106 18.22 -3.59 11.80
N THR A 107 17.14 -3.93 11.11
CA THR A 107 17.22 -4.38 9.72
C THR A 107 17.29 -3.15 8.79
N PRO A 108 17.92 -3.26 7.61
CA PRO A 108 18.06 -2.11 6.71
C PRO A 108 16.71 -1.63 6.16
N LEU A 109 16.64 -0.37 5.71
CA LEU A 109 15.52 0.13 4.91
C LEU A 109 15.52 -0.49 3.50
N PRO A 110 14.37 -0.54 2.81
CA PRO A 110 14.31 -0.90 1.39
C PRO A 110 15.15 0.06 0.54
N ASP A 111 15.86 -0.48 -0.45
CA ASP A 111 16.75 0.32 -1.31
C ASP A 111 15.95 1.40 -2.09
N ALA A 112 14.69 1.10 -2.45
CA ALA A 112 13.78 1.99 -3.15
C ALA A 112 13.11 3.07 -2.26
N PHE A 113 13.21 2.99 -0.93
CA PHE A 113 12.50 3.95 -0.07
C PHE A 113 13.03 5.38 -0.22
N SER A 114 14.33 5.52 -0.47
CA SER A 114 14.97 6.84 -0.66
C SER A 114 14.49 7.62 -1.90
N SER A 115 13.76 6.99 -2.82
CA SER A 115 13.36 7.61 -4.10
C SER A 115 11.91 8.04 -4.19
N MET A 116 11.02 7.52 -3.32
CA MET A 116 9.59 7.86 -3.34
C MET A 116 9.31 9.34 -2.99
N GLN A 117 10.25 10.03 -2.35
CA GLN A 117 10.10 11.45 -1.98
C GLN A 117 10.36 12.44 -3.14
N ALA A 118 10.95 12.00 -4.27
CA ALA A 118 11.51 12.93 -5.26
C ALA A 118 10.64 13.22 -6.50
N ASP A 119 9.60 12.42 -6.77
CA ASP A 119 8.92 12.41 -8.09
C ASP A 119 7.51 13.04 -8.13
N GLY A 120 7.05 13.67 -7.05
CA GLY A 120 5.68 14.19 -6.92
C GLY A 120 5.26 15.31 -7.87
N GLU A 121 6.17 15.93 -8.65
CA GLU A 121 5.86 17.20 -9.35
C GLU A 121 6.00 17.21 -10.88
N LYS A 122 6.48 16.14 -11.54
CA LYS A 122 7.05 16.32 -12.90
C LYS A 122 6.22 15.93 -14.12
N SER A 123 4.97 15.45 -14.01
CA SER A 123 4.12 15.28 -15.22
C SER A 123 2.75 15.94 -15.08
N LYS A 124 2.55 17.03 -15.83
CA LYS A 124 1.26 17.74 -15.91
C LYS A 124 0.28 17.09 -16.89
N GLU A 125 0.74 16.21 -17.79
CA GLU A 125 -0.06 15.76 -18.94
C GLU A 125 -0.73 14.40 -18.80
N ASN A 126 -0.48 13.60 -17.76
CA ASN A 126 -1.23 12.37 -17.48
C ASN A 126 -1.05 12.02 -16.00
N LYS A 127 -1.76 12.71 -15.10
CA LYS A 127 -1.67 12.41 -13.67
C LYS A 127 -2.17 10.98 -13.44
N PRO A 128 -1.31 10.06 -12.93
CA PRO A 128 -1.77 8.74 -12.57
C PRO A 128 -2.88 8.86 -11.53
N VAL A 129 -3.95 8.09 -11.71
CA VAL A 129 -5.04 8.06 -10.74
C VAL A 129 -4.68 7.06 -9.66
N VAL A 130 -4.59 7.52 -8.42
CA VAL A 130 -4.38 6.64 -7.27
C VAL A 130 -5.65 5.82 -7.05
N VAL A 131 -5.50 4.50 -7.03
CA VAL A 131 -6.58 3.57 -6.72
C VAL A 131 -6.65 3.35 -5.22
N MET A 132 -5.52 3.00 -4.61
CA MET A 132 -5.36 2.84 -3.18
C MET A 132 -3.87 2.99 -2.84
N SER A 133 -3.54 3.29 -1.59
CA SER A 133 -2.15 3.35 -1.13
C SER A 133 -2.00 2.91 0.32
N ASN A 134 -0.96 2.14 0.62
CA ASN A 134 -0.60 1.76 1.98
C ASN A 134 0.18 2.88 2.71
N LEU A 135 -0.56 3.79 3.35
CA LEU A 135 0.02 4.86 4.18
C LEU A 135 0.76 4.30 5.40
N GLY A 136 0.31 3.17 5.96
CA GLY A 136 0.92 2.56 7.14
C GLY A 136 2.37 2.14 6.91
N GLY A 137 2.65 1.49 5.78
CA GLY A 137 4.00 1.14 5.35
C GLY A 137 4.88 2.38 5.14
N ALA A 138 4.35 3.41 4.47
CA ALA A 138 5.07 4.66 4.24
C ALA A 138 5.45 5.36 5.56
N VAL A 139 4.49 5.57 6.47
CA VAL A 139 4.72 6.22 7.77
C VAL A 139 5.68 5.40 8.64
N TYR A 140 5.56 4.07 8.64
CA TYR A 140 6.47 3.18 9.36
C TYR A 140 7.92 3.36 8.88
N LEU A 141 8.14 3.35 7.56
CA LEU A 141 9.46 3.54 6.97
C LEU A 141 10.03 4.95 7.24
N MET A 142 9.20 5.99 7.18
CA MET A 142 9.60 7.36 7.54
C MET A 142 10.04 7.44 9.00
N GLY A 143 9.25 6.89 9.92
CA GLY A 143 9.58 6.83 11.35
C GLY A 143 10.88 6.06 11.60
N LYS A 144 11.07 4.92 10.92
CA LYS A 144 12.30 4.11 11.00
C LYS A 144 13.52 4.89 10.50
N GLN A 145 13.42 5.59 9.38
CA GLN A 145 14.51 6.42 8.85
C GLN A 145 14.90 7.55 9.81
N ALA A 146 13.91 8.22 10.39
CA ALA A 146 14.13 9.32 11.31
C ALA A 146 14.36 8.88 12.77
N ASN A 147 14.33 7.58 13.06
CA ASN A 147 14.42 7.01 14.41
C ASN A 147 13.38 7.61 15.40
N VAL A 148 12.16 7.81 14.91
CA VAL A 148 11.01 8.35 15.66
C VAL A 148 9.78 7.46 15.49
N LEU A 149 9.05 7.22 16.58
CA LEU A 149 7.74 6.57 16.48
C LEU A 149 6.71 7.60 16.04
N LEU A 150 6.20 7.40 14.82
CA LEU A 150 5.09 8.15 14.28
C LEU A 150 3.78 7.41 14.54
N GLY A 151 2.73 8.20 14.80
CA GLY A 151 1.35 7.75 14.81
C GLY A 151 0.52 8.57 13.83
N VAL A 152 -0.71 8.14 13.61
CA VAL A 152 -1.73 8.93 12.92
C VAL A 152 -2.95 9.12 13.82
N ASN A 153 -3.63 10.25 13.66
CA ASN A 153 -4.91 10.49 14.30
C ASN A 153 -6.06 9.93 13.43
N PHE A 154 -6.77 8.93 13.93
CA PHE A 154 -7.89 8.27 13.29
C PHE A 154 -9.16 8.57 14.10
N ASP A 155 -9.95 9.55 13.68
CA ASP A 155 -11.18 9.98 14.38
C ASP A 155 -10.99 10.26 15.89
N GLY A 156 -9.84 10.84 16.26
CA GLY A 156 -9.47 11.14 17.65
C GLY A 156 -8.65 10.04 18.34
N GLU A 157 -8.64 8.82 17.79
CA GLU A 157 -7.80 7.72 18.26
C GLU A 157 -6.38 7.85 17.68
N LYS A 158 -5.36 7.78 18.54
CA LYS A 158 -3.98 7.76 18.07
C LYS A 158 -3.57 6.33 17.71
N VAL A 159 -3.34 6.07 16.44
CA VAL A 159 -2.86 4.77 15.94
C VAL A 159 -1.34 4.86 15.75
N MET A 160 -0.58 4.09 16.52
CA MET A 160 0.89 4.08 16.43
C MET A 160 1.37 3.11 15.35
N LEU A 161 2.27 3.55 14.48
CA LEU A 161 2.80 2.73 13.38
C LEU A 161 4.06 2.01 13.85
N THR A 162 3.89 1.03 14.74
CA THR A 162 5.00 0.19 15.25
C THR A 162 5.45 -0.91 14.27
N SER A 163 4.73 -1.06 13.16
CA SER A 163 4.94 -2.01 12.07
C SER A 163 4.11 -1.58 10.86
N ALA A 164 4.53 -1.94 9.64
CA ALA A 164 3.67 -1.84 8.45
C ALA A 164 2.36 -2.64 8.61
N ARG A 165 2.34 -3.72 9.41
CA ARG A 165 1.14 -4.52 9.73
C ARG A 165 0.10 -3.85 10.62
N VAL A 166 0.37 -2.63 11.07
CA VAL A 166 -0.71 -1.80 11.63
C VAL A 166 -1.78 -1.55 10.57
N GLY A 167 -1.39 -1.50 9.28
CA GLY A 167 -2.33 -1.67 8.17
C GLY A 167 -3.27 -0.49 7.97
N LEU A 168 -2.70 0.67 7.64
CA LEU A 168 -3.43 1.88 7.30
C LEU A 168 -3.43 2.07 5.78
N LEU A 169 -4.60 1.94 5.15
CA LEU A 169 -4.76 2.15 3.72
C LEU A 169 -5.57 3.42 3.45
N GLN A 170 -5.23 4.11 2.37
CA GLN A 170 -6.03 5.21 1.83
C GLN A 170 -6.65 4.77 0.51
N VAL A 171 -7.96 4.93 0.41
CA VAL A 171 -8.70 4.77 -0.85
C VAL A 171 -8.53 6.04 -1.68
N GLY A 172 -8.06 5.90 -2.92
CA GLY A 172 -8.05 6.98 -3.91
C GLY A 172 -9.31 6.96 -4.78
N GLU A 173 -9.54 8.03 -5.53
CA GLU A 173 -10.71 8.14 -6.41
C GLU A 173 -10.82 6.97 -7.41
N GLY A 174 -9.68 6.44 -7.87
CA GLY A 174 -9.59 5.42 -8.90
C GLY A 174 -10.34 4.13 -8.59
N LEU A 175 -10.52 3.79 -7.31
CA LEU A 175 -11.18 2.55 -6.89
C LEU A 175 -12.67 2.51 -7.23
N PHE A 176 -13.32 3.67 -7.29
CA PHE A 176 -14.78 3.79 -7.47
C PHE A 176 -15.19 4.65 -8.66
N LEU A 177 -14.23 5.21 -9.41
CA LEU A 177 -14.53 6.00 -10.60
C LEU A 177 -15.25 5.15 -11.66
N PRO A 178 -16.39 5.60 -12.22
CA PRO A 178 -17.19 4.81 -13.17
C PRO A 178 -16.43 4.27 -14.38
N ARG A 179 -15.46 5.04 -14.90
CA ARG A 179 -14.62 4.62 -16.05
C ARG A 179 -13.68 3.45 -15.76
N PHE A 180 -13.43 3.14 -14.48
CA PHE A 180 -12.58 2.02 -14.06
C PHE A 180 -13.41 0.82 -13.56
N LEU A 181 -14.73 0.96 -13.51
CA LEU A 181 -15.63 -0.16 -13.22
C LEU A 181 -15.74 -1.07 -14.45
N LEU A 182 -15.71 -2.38 -14.21
CA LEU A 182 -15.89 -3.42 -15.22
C LEU A 182 -17.36 -3.64 -15.58
N ASN A 183 -18.25 -3.28 -14.65
CA ASN A 183 -19.70 -3.33 -14.79
C ASN A 183 -20.34 -2.03 -14.29
N PRO A 184 -21.39 -1.49 -14.95
CA PRO A 184 -22.11 -0.30 -14.47
C PRO A 184 -22.75 -0.47 -13.09
N ASP A 185 -23.15 -1.69 -12.70
CA ASP A 185 -23.50 -1.97 -11.31
C ASP A 185 -22.23 -2.04 -10.47
N VAL A 186 -22.03 -1.03 -9.63
CA VAL A 186 -20.86 -0.92 -8.73
C VAL A 186 -20.69 -2.13 -7.81
N ASN A 187 -21.78 -2.84 -7.49
CA ASN A 187 -21.79 -4.03 -6.63
C ASN A 187 -21.71 -5.35 -7.42
N ALA A 188 -21.53 -5.31 -8.75
CA ALA A 188 -21.36 -6.50 -9.54
C ALA A 188 -20.13 -7.31 -9.07
N PRO A 189 -20.18 -8.65 -9.12
CA PRO A 189 -19.07 -9.52 -8.71
C PRO A 189 -17.72 -9.14 -9.34
N ALA A 190 -17.70 -8.75 -10.62
CA ALA A 190 -16.48 -8.38 -11.30
C ALA A 190 -15.80 -7.13 -10.70
N ASN A 191 -16.61 -6.15 -10.28
CA ASN A 191 -16.11 -4.96 -9.60
C ASN A 191 -15.59 -5.30 -8.20
N SER A 192 -16.28 -6.17 -7.45
CA SER A 192 -15.78 -6.66 -6.15
C SER A 192 -14.46 -7.41 -6.29
N ILE A 193 -14.34 -8.32 -7.27
CA ILE A 193 -13.09 -9.05 -7.54
C ILE A 193 -11.95 -8.07 -7.82
N SER A 194 -12.17 -7.07 -8.68
CA SER A 194 -11.14 -6.09 -9.01
C SER A 194 -10.71 -5.27 -7.80
N ARG A 195 -11.65 -4.77 -6.99
CA ARG A 195 -11.31 -3.96 -5.80
C ARG A 195 -10.64 -4.79 -4.71
N LEU A 196 -11.07 -6.04 -4.53
CA LEU A 196 -10.41 -6.98 -3.63
C LEU A 196 -8.99 -7.31 -4.10
N GLY A 197 -8.75 -7.48 -5.41
CA GLY A 197 -7.41 -7.65 -5.96
C GLY A 197 -6.48 -6.49 -5.59
N THR A 198 -6.95 -5.24 -5.71
CA THR A 198 -6.25 -4.05 -5.21
C THR A 198 -6.05 -4.10 -3.69
N LEU A 199 -7.05 -4.51 -2.91
CA LEU A 199 -6.92 -4.60 -1.46
C LEU A 199 -5.87 -5.64 -1.03
N PHE A 200 -5.76 -6.78 -1.73
CA PHE A 200 -4.72 -7.79 -1.51
C PHE A 200 -3.32 -7.27 -1.89
N HIS A 201 -3.22 -6.51 -2.98
CA HIS A 201 -2.01 -5.79 -3.37
C HIS A 201 -1.55 -4.84 -2.26
N GLU A 202 -2.43 -3.95 -1.81
CA GLU A 202 -2.09 -2.97 -0.77
C GLU A 202 -1.81 -3.63 0.58
N ALA A 203 -2.54 -4.68 0.93
CA ALA A 203 -2.26 -5.47 2.13
C ALA A 203 -0.87 -6.13 2.09
N ARG A 204 -0.34 -6.48 0.90
CA ARG A 204 1.03 -7.01 0.78
C ARG A 204 2.08 -5.94 1.12
N HIS A 205 1.79 -4.66 0.90
CA HIS A 205 2.64 -3.56 1.38
C HIS A 205 2.66 -3.42 2.91
N SER A 206 1.86 -4.20 3.65
CA SER A 206 1.96 -4.28 5.11
C SER A 206 2.92 -5.37 5.61
N ASP A 207 3.46 -6.20 4.71
CA ASP A 207 4.40 -7.29 5.04
C ASP A 207 5.87 -6.87 4.85
N GLY A 208 6.77 -7.82 5.15
CA GLY A 208 8.18 -7.71 4.80
C GLY A 208 9.09 -7.30 5.95
N ASN A 209 10.39 -7.53 5.75
CA ASN A 209 11.43 -7.30 6.74
C ASN A 209 12.73 -6.88 6.07
N GLY A 210 13.48 -5.97 6.69
CA GLY A 210 14.69 -5.42 6.08
C GLY A 210 14.40 -4.81 4.71
N LYS A 211 15.13 -5.29 3.69
CA LYS A 211 15.01 -4.80 2.32
C LYS A 211 13.66 -5.05 1.66
N SER A 212 12.86 -6.00 2.16
CA SER A 212 11.52 -6.27 1.64
C SER A 212 10.41 -5.56 2.41
N ASN A 213 10.75 -4.78 3.43
CA ASN A 213 9.78 -4.08 4.27
C ASN A 213 8.87 -3.21 3.41
N SER A 214 7.57 -3.38 3.63
CA SER A 214 6.48 -2.75 2.88
C SER A 214 6.44 -3.07 1.38
N PHE A 215 7.22 -4.04 0.89
CA PHE A 215 7.22 -4.49 -0.50
C PHE A 215 7.18 -3.35 -1.53
N THR A 216 8.01 -2.32 -1.35
CA THR A 216 8.01 -1.14 -2.23
C THR A 216 8.22 -1.52 -3.70
N HIS A 217 7.56 -0.79 -4.60
CA HIS A 217 7.73 -0.98 -6.04
C HIS A 217 9.08 -0.50 -6.56
N ASP A 218 9.51 -1.12 -7.64
CA ASP A 218 10.67 -0.74 -8.44
C ASP A 218 10.25 0.16 -9.61
N ILE A 219 11.19 0.99 -10.08
CA ILE A 219 11.03 1.76 -11.31
C ILE A 219 11.02 0.81 -12.52
N CYS A 220 10.02 0.95 -13.37
CA CYS A 220 9.91 0.14 -14.58
C CYS A 220 10.96 0.52 -15.65
N PRO A 221 11.53 -0.47 -16.34
CA PRO A 221 12.61 -0.25 -17.31
C PRO A 221 12.13 0.41 -18.62
N PRO A 222 13.05 0.90 -19.46
CA PRO A 222 12.74 1.63 -20.70
C PRO A 222 11.86 0.88 -21.72
N ASN A 223 11.86 -0.45 -21.69
CA ASN A 223 11.11 -1.29 -22.63
C ASN A 223 9.79 -1.81 -22.03
N HIS A 224 9.31 -1.20 -20.94
CA HIS A 224 8.08 -1.58 -20.26
C HIS A 224 6.97 -0.55 -20.52
N PRO A 225 5.68 -0.96 -20.61
CA PRO A 225 4.56 -0.02 -20.80
C PRO A 225 4.48 1.10 -19.75
N TYR A 226 4.96 0.81 -18.53
CA TYR A 226 4.99 1.77 -17.41
C TYR A 226 6.38 2.40 -17.19
N LYS A 227 7.23 2.46 -18.22
CA LYS A 227 8.61 3.02 -18.15
C LYS A 227 8.70 4.24 -17.24
N GLY A 228 9.66 4.21 -16.31
CA GLY A 228 9.95 5.32 -15.41
C GLY A 228 9.00 5.47 -14.21
N ALA A 229 7.88 4.76 -14.17
CA ALA A 229 7.00 4.73 -13.01
C ALA A 229 7.44 3.68 -11.98
N ALA A 230 7.24 3.95 -10.69
CA ALA A 230 7.37 2.99 -9.58
C ALA A 230 6.21 1.98 -9.58
N ALA A 231 6.13 1.18 -10.64
CA ALA A 231 4.99 0.33 -10.96
C ALA A 231 5.40 -1.10 -11.35
N CYS A 232 6.65 -1.49 -11.05
CA CYS A 232 7.18 -2.82 -11.31
C CYS A 232 7.67 -3.47 -10.02
N GLU A 233 7.97 -4.77 -10.08
CA GLU A 233 8.62 -5.49 -8.98
C GLU A 233 9.54 -6.57 -9.53
N PHE A 234 10.73 -6.76 -8.96
CA PHE A 234 11.57 -7.93 -9.28
C PHE A 234 11.18 -9.19 -8.50
N SER A 235 10.29 -9.04 -7.52
CA SER A 235 9.91 -10.10 -6.62
C SER A 235 8.68 -10.86 -7.11
N VAL A 236 8.79 -12.19 -7.20
CA VAL A 236 7.66 -13.08 -7.53
C VAL A 236 6.70 -13.34 -6.38
N ASN A 237 6.96 -12.73 -5.22
CA ASN A 237 6.02 -12.67 -4.11
C ASN A 237 5.82 -11.22 -3.66
N GLY A 238 5.95 -10.26 -4.58
CA GLY A 238 5.62 -8.86 -4.35
C GLY A 238 4.13 -8.59 -4.32
N SER A 239 3.75 -7.30 -4.21
CA SER A 239 2.37 -6.88 -4.11
C SER A 239 1.59 -7.07 -5.41
N TYR A 240 2.19 -6.81 -6.59
CA TYR A 240 1.51 -7.09 -7.86
C TYR A 240 1.25 -8.58 -8.04
N THR A 241 2.19 -9.43 -7.63
CA THR A 241 2.01 -10.88 -7.70
C THR A 241 0.86 -11.33 -6.79
N VAL A 242 0.81 -10.86 -5.54
CA VAL A 242 -0.26 -11.22 -4.60
C VAL A 242 -1.61 -10.68 -5.06
N GLY A 243 -1.68 -9.43 -5.51
CA GLY A 243 -2.90 -8.81 -6.05
C GLY A 243 -3.42 -9.58 -7.27
N GLY A 244 -2.58 -9.77 -8.30
CA GLY A 244 -2.95 -10.48 -9.52
C GLY A 244 -3.35 -11.94 -9.31
N LEU A 245 -2.64 -12.67 -8.44
CA LEU A 245 -2.99 -14.06 -8.12
C LEU A 245 -4.27 -14.17 -7.28
N SER A 246 -4.52 -13.23 -6.36
CA SER A 246 -5.78 -13.19 -5.61
C SER A 246 -6.97 -12.92 -6.54
N GLU A 247 -6.81 -11.97 -7.49
CA GLU A 247 -7.82 -11.63 -8.48
C GLU A 247 -8.13 -12.83 -9.38
N LYS A 248 -7.08 -13.50 -9.89
CA LYS A 248 -7.20 -14.75 -10.66
C LYS A 248 -7.92 -15.84 -9.87
N HIS A 249 -7.55 -16.01 -8.60
CA HIS A 249 -8.16 -17.01 -7.75
C HIS A 249 -9.68 -16.76 -7.57
N MET A 250 -10.10 -15.52 -7.32
CA MET A 250 -11.52 -15.17 -7.23
C MET A 250 -12.24 -15.26 -8.59
N LEU A 251 -11.58 -14.85 -9.68
CA LEU A 251 -12.06 -14.97 -11.06
C LEU A 251 -12.42 -16.42 -11.41
N MET A 252 -11.53 -17.37 -11.09
CA MET A 252 -11.75 -18.81 -11.34
C MET A 252 -12.96 -19.40 -10.62
N ASN A 253 -13.47 -18.70 -9.59
CA ASN A 253 -14.61 -19.09 -8.78
C ASN A 253 -15.83 -18.16 -8.99
N CYS A 254 -15.78 -17.21 -9.93
CA CYS A 254 -16.91 -16.31 -10.22
C CYS A 254 -17.95 -17.02 -11.09
N THR A 255 -19.07 -17.44 -10.49
CA THR A 255 -20.20 -18.06 -11.21
C THR A 255 -21.23 -17.07 -11.75
N LYS A 256 -21.09 -15.79 -11.39
CA LYS A 256 -22.04 -14.71 -11.73
C LYS A 256 -21.44 -13.64 -12.66
N CYS A 257 -20.21 -13.83 -13.13
CA CYS A 257 -19.56 -12.93 -14.08
C CYS A 257 -19.94 -13.32 -15.52
N SER A 258 -20.26 -12.33 -16.34
CA SER A 258 -20.41 -12.48 -17.79
C SER A 258 -19.07 -12.73 -18.48
N GLU A 259 -19.07 -13.27 -19.70
CA GLU A 259 -17.84 -13.50 -20.48
C GLU A 259 -17.02 -12.22 -20.69
N LYS A 260 -17.70 -11.09 -20.90
CA LYS A 260 -17.05 -9.77 -21.02
C LYS A 260 -16.31 -9.40 -19.74
N GLU A 261 -16.93 -9.60 -18.58
CA GLU A 261 -16.30 -9.35 -17.28
C GLU A 261 -15.13 -10.30 -17.00
N LEU A 262 -15.28 -11.59 -17.34
CA LEU A 262 -14.20 -12.57 -17.22
C LEU A 262 -12.99 -12.20 -18.08
N GLY A 263 -13.23 -11.74 -19.32
CA GLY A 263 -12.19 -11.24 -20.21
C GLY A 263 -11.49 -9.99 -19.67
N ALA A 264 -12.26 -9.02 -19.14
CA ALA A 264 -11.70 -7.81 -18.56
C ALA A 264 -10.85 -8.10 -17.31
N LEU A 265 -11.32 -8.97 -16.40
CA LEU A 265 -10.54 -9.41 -15.25
C LEU A 265 -9.28 -10.19 -15.66
N THR A 266 -9.35 -11.00 -16.72
CA THR A 266 -8.17 -11.71 -17.22
C THR A 266 -7.10 -10.74 -17.72
N VAL A 267 -7.50 -9.64 -18.39
CA VAL A 267 -6.56 -8.57 -18.80
C VAL A 267 -5.96 -7.87 -17.58
N LYS A 268 -6.74 -7.61 -16.52
CA LYS A 268 -6.23 -7.01 -15.28
C LYS A 268 -5.25 -7.90 -14.53
N VAL A 269 -5.53 -9.20 -14.44
CA VAL A 269 -4.57 -10.20 -13.94
C VAL A 269 -3.29 -10.16 -14.77
N ALA A 270 -3.41 -10.18 -16.11
CA ALA A 270 -2.26 -10.14 -17.00
C ALA A 270 -1.44 -8.85 -16.85
N ASP A 271 -2.09 -7.69 -16.71
CA ASP A 271 -1.41 -6.41 -16.46
C ASP A 271 -0.63 -6.42 -15.14
N SER A 272 -1.25 -6.93 -14.07
CA SER A 272 -0.59 -7.06 -12.76
C SER A 272 0.64 -7.97 -12.86
N LEU A 273 0.51 -9.13 -13.51
CA LEU A 273 1.61 -10.08 -13.64
C LEU A 273 2.70 -9.63 -14.62
N ASN A 274 2.37 -8.79 -15.60
CA ASN A 274 3.34 -8.21 -16.53
C ASN A 274 4.30 -7.22 -15.84
N ARG A 275 3.92 -6.67 -14.69
CA ARG A 275 4.76 -5.78 -13.87
C ARG A 275 5.83 -6.52 -13.06
N ILE A 276 5.81 -7.86 -13.08
CA ILE A 276 6.80 -8.70 -12.41
C ILE A 276 7.99 -8.92 -13.36
N LEU A 277 9.10 -8.28 -13.04
CA LEU A 277 10.31 -8.31 -13.84
C LEU A 277 11.19 -9.50 -13.44
N LYS A 278 11.81 -10.11 -14.44
CA LYS A 278 12.90 -11.07 -14.21
C LYS A 278 14.19 -10.31 -13.96
N LEU A 279 14.96 -10.74 -12.95
CA LEU A 279 16.28 -10.17 -12.74
C LEU A 279 17.27 -10.76 -13.76
N THR A 280 17.48 -10.04 -14.85
CA THR A 280 18.50 -10.30 -15.88
C THR A 280 19.75 -9.43 -15.65
N PRO A 281 20.90 -9.69 -16.31
CA PRO A 281 22.06 -8.79 -16.25
C PRO A 281 21.70 -7.33 -16.55
N ASP A 282 20.93 -7.10 -17.61
CA ASP A 282 20.55 -5.75 -18.04
C ASP A 282 19.57 -5.10 -17.07
N ALA A 283 18.60 -5.87 -16.56
CA ALA A 283 17.70 -5.37 -15.53
C ALA A 283 18.46 -4.99 -14.25
N LYS A 284 19.44 -5.81 -13.82
CA LYS A 284 20.30 -5.50 -12.68
C LYS A 284 21.11 -4.23 -12.90
N ARG A 285 21.72 -4.06 -14.09
CA ARG A 285 22.44 -2.82 -14.44
C ARG A 285 21.51 -1.61 -14.46
N PHE A 286 20.28 -1.77 -14.94
CA PHE A 286 19.27 -0.72 -14.94
C PHE A 286 18.85 -0.32 -13.52
N VAL A 287 18.61 -1.28 -12.62
CA VAL A 287 18.32 -1.00 -11.20
C VAL A 287 19.46 -0.23 -10.55
N ILE A 288 20.70 -0.71 -10.73
CA ILE A 288 21.88 -0.03 -10.17
C ILE A 288 22.01 1.39 -10.74
N GLN A 289 21.79 1.57 -12.05
CA GLN A 289 21.81 2.89 -12.68
C GLN A 289 20.73 3.81 -12.09
N THR A 290 19.52 3.31 -11.90
CA THR A 290 18.42 4.07 -11.31
C THR A 290 18.77 4.54 -9.89
N GLN A 291 19.41 3.68 -9.09
CA GLN A 291 19.89 4.04 -7.75
C GLN A 291 21.00 5.11 -7.79
N ILE A 292 21.91 5.03 -8.77
CA ILE A 292 22.94 6.06 -8.99
C ILE A 292 22.28 7.40 -9.32
N ASP A 293 21.34 7.41 -10.27
CA ASP A 293 20.69 8.63 -10.74
C ASP A 293 19.88 9.31 -9.62
N GLN A 294 19.18 8.52 -8.80
CA GLN A 294 18.47 9.00 -7.62
C GLN A 294 19.40 9.66 -6.61
N LYS A 295 20.54 9.02 -6.29
CA LYS A 295 21.51 9.59 -5.34
C LYS A 295 22.16 10.87 -5.88
N LYS A 296 22.42 10.94 -7.19
CA LYS A 296 22.88 12.17 -7.85
C LYS A 296 21.85 13.29 -7.70
N GLN A 297 20.57 13.00 -7.92
CA GLN A 297 19.50 13.98 -7.71
C GLN A 297 19.43 14.47 -6.26
N THR A 298 19.56 13.59 -5.26
CA THR A 298 19.60 13.98 -3.84
C THR A 298 20.80 14.88 -3.53
N ILE A 299 21.98 14.59 -4.07
CA ILE A 299 23.16 15.45 -3.92
C ILE A 299 22.88 16.86 -4.48
N GLU A 300 22.26 16.96 -5.65
CA GLU A 300 21.94 18.26 -6.24
C GLU A 300 20.91 19.05 -5.41
N GLN A 301 19.93 18.38 -4.82
CA GLN A 301 19.00 19.01 -3.87
C GLN A 301 19.74 19.54 -2.63
N TYR A 302 20.64 18.73 -2.06
CA TYR A 302 21.45 19.16 -0.91
C TYR A 302 22.35 20.35 -1.26
N LYS A 303 23.02 20.34 -2.41
CA LYS A 303 23.82 21.46 -2.90
C LYS A 303 22.99 22.74 -3.08
N ALA A 304 21.75 22.61 -3.56
CA ALA A 304 20.85 23.75 -3.73
C ALA A 304 20.38 24.35 -2.39
N MET A 305 20.10 23.50 -1.39
CA MET A 305 19.65 23.95 -0.06
C MET A 305 20.79 24.47 0.82
N ARG A 306 22.01 23.92 0.67
CA ARG A 306 23.16 24.22 1.53
C ARG A 306 23.42 25.71 1.76
N PRO A 307 23.42 26.61 0.76
CA PRO A 307 23.76 28.02 0.96
C PRO A 307 22.82 28.78 1.90
N SER A 308 21.58 28.31 2.07
CA SER A 308 20.59 28.94 2.95
C SER A 308 20.60 28.41 4.39
N GLN A 309 21.44 27.42 4.69
CA GLN A 309 21.49 26.76 6.00
C GLN A 309 22.55 27.36 6.93
N LYS A 310 22.40 27.12 8.24
CA LYS A 310 23.39 27.51 9.25
C LYS A 310 24.68 26.66 9.12
N PRO A 311 25.85 27.15 9.60
CA PRO A 311 27.13 26.46 9.40
C PRO A 311 27.21 25.02 9.92
N ASP A 312 26.56 24.73 11.04
CA ASP A 312 26.42 23.38 11.61
C ASP A 312 25.66 22.45 10.66
N VAL A 313 24.50 22.90 10.18
CA VAL A 313 23.68 22.16 9.20
C VAL A 313 24.40 22.02 7.85
N GLN A 314 25.18 23.02 7.43
CA GLN A 314 26.00 22.92 6.21
C GLN A 314 27.05 21.81 6.33
N ALA A 315 27.69 21.67 7.50
CA ALA A 315 28.67 20.62 7.73
C ALA A 315 28.03 19.21 7.71
N GLU A 316 26.82 19.07 8.25
CA GLU A 316 26.04 17.82 8.14
C GLU A 316 25.67 17.49 6.70
N ILE A 317 25.22 18.50 5.93
CA ILE A 317 24.93 18.35 4.48
C ILE A 317 26.19 17.90 3.72
N ASP A 318 27.35 18.51 3.99
CA ASP A 318 28.61 18.16 3.33
C ASP A 318 29.04 16.72 3.64
N ALA A 319 28.87 16.28 4.89
CA ALA A 319 29.14 14.90 5.29
C ALA A 319 28.23 13.90 4.58
N GLU A 320 26.94 14.21 4.44
CA GLU A 320 25.99 13.35 3.73
C GLU A 320 26.26 13.31 2.22
N ILE A 321 26.59 14.44 1.59
CA ILE A 321 27.01 14.47 0.18
C ILE A 321 28.21 13.52 -0.04
N LYS A 322 29.25 13.62 0.79
CA LYS A 322 30.43 12.74 0.69
C LYS A 322 30.07 11.26 0.85
N ASN A 323 29.14 10.94 1.75
CA ASN A 323 28.63 9.58 1.93
C ASN A 323 27.92 9.07 0.66
N LEU A 324 27.04 9.89 0.09
CA LEU A 324 26.32 9.57 -1.15
C LEU A 324 27.27 9.39 -2.34
N GLU A 325 28.30 10.22 -2.48
CA GLU A 325 29.33 10.08 -3.52
C GLU A 325 30.10 8.76 -3.39
N ALA A 326 30.51 8.37 -2.18
CA ALA A 326 31.17 7.10 -1.94
C ALA A 326 30.26 5.90 -2.31
N ARG A 327 28.97 5.98 -2.00
CA ARG A 327 27.97 4.98 -2.38
C ARG A 327 27.78 4.91 -3.90
N ILE A 328 27.76 6.05 -4.59
CA ILE A 328 27.68 6.10 -6.07
C ILE A 328 28.89 5.40 -6.68
N ALA A 329 30.11 5.66 -6.19
CA ALA A 329 31.32 5.01 -6.70
C ALA A 329 31.25 3.48 -6.53
N GLN A 330 30.75 2.99 -5.40
CA GLN A 330 30.51 1.57 -5.18
C GLN A 330 29.48 1.00 -6.17
N LEU A 331 28.34 1.67 -6.37
CA LEU A 331 27.31 1.25 -7.31
C LEU A 331 27.82 1.23 -8.75
N GLU A 332 28.64 2.21 -9.16
CA GLU A 332 29.25 2.22 -10.49
C GLU A 332 30.20 1.03 -10.68
N ASN A 333 30.95 0.65 -9.64
CA ASN A 333 31.75 -0.57 -9.65
C ASN A 333 30.87 -1.83 -9.75
N ASP A 334 29.81 -1.93 -8.94
CA ASP A 334 28.88 -3.05 -8.96
C ASP A 334 28.20 -3.20 -10.32
N LYS A 335 27.85 -2.09 -10.97
CA LYS A 335 27.27 -2.05 -12.32
C LYS A 335 28.23 -2.63 -13.36
N ARG A 336 29.51 -2.23 -13.33
CA ARG A 336 30.56 -2.77 -14.22
C ARG A 336 30.77 -4.27 -14.01
N ASN A 337 30.65 -4.72 -12.77
CA ASN A 337 30.88 -6.11 -12.37
C ASN A 337 29.65 -7.02 -12.49
N VAL A 338 28.54 -6.55 -13.07
CA VAL A 338 27.38 -7.43 -13.35
C VAL A 338 27.75 -8.45 -14.43
N PRO A 339 27.74 -9.78 -14.12
CA PRO A 339 28.09 -10.81 -15.09
C PRO A 339 27.14 -10.81 -16.29
N SER A 340 27.69 -10.83 -17.51
CA SER A 340 26.91 -10.89 -18.76
C SER A 340 26.09 -12.18 -18.89
N ASN A 341 26.53 -13.26 -18.25
CA ASN A 341 25.90 -14.58 -18.26
C ASN A 341 25.09 -14.88 -16.98
N MET A 342 24.74 -13.87 -16.18
CA MET A 342 23.93 -14.08 -14.98
C MET A 342 22.59 -14.73 -15.39
N PRO A 343 22.23 -15.89 -14.83
CA PRO A 343 20.95 -16.52 -15.14
C PRO A 343 19.82 -15.62 -14.67
N SER A 344 18.74 -15.58 -15.44
CA SER A 344 17.49 -14.94 -15.01
C SER A 344 17.02 -15.57 -13.71
N LYS A 345 16.83 -14.77 -12.66
CA LYS A 345 16.36 -15.24 -11.36
C LYS A 345 15.03 -14.61 -10.99
N ASN A 346 14.15 -15.43 -10.43
CA ASN A 346 12.99 -14.98 -9.68
C ASN A 346 13.48 -14.58 -8.28
N ILE A 347 13.13 -13.37 -7.82
CA ILE A 347 13.46 -12.95 -6.47
C ILE A 347 12.30 -13.30 -5.55
N ILE A 348 12.58 -14.06 -4.50
CA ILE A 348 11.61 -14.27 -3.41
C ILE A 348 12.11 -13.45 -2.23
N LEU A 349 11.27 -12.51 -1.80
CA LEU A 349 11.55 -11.64 -0.67
C LEU A 349 10.96 -12.24 0.62
N ASP A 350 11.58 -11.93 1.76
CA ASP A 350 11.09 -12.35 3.07
C ASP A 350 9.76 -11.63 3.37
N PRO A 351 8.63 -12.35 3.54
CA PRO A 351 7.35 -11.73 3.82
C PRO A 351 7.04 -11.63 5.32
N ARG A 352 7.95 -12.11 6.19
CA ARG A 352 7.75 -12.03 7.63
C ARG A 352 7.66 -10.55 8.03
N PRO A 353 6.68 -10.16 8.84
CA PRO A 353 6.52 -8.77 9.23
C PRO A 353 7.63 -8.34 10.18
N GLU A 354 8.10 -7.12 9.98
CA GLU A 354 8.94 -6.41 10.93
C GLU A 354 8.10 -5.65 11.97
N GLY A 355 8.65 -5.47 13.17
CA GLY A 355 8.09 -4.60 14.19
C GLY A 355 7.08 -5.29 15.09
N GLN A 356 6.40 -4.51 15.93
CA GLN A 356 5.43 -5.03 16.89
C GLN A 356 4.02 -4.98 16.30
N TRP A 357 3.35 -6.13 16.28
CA TRP A 357 1.96 -6.27 15.87
C TRP A 357 1.36 -7.53 16.51
N GLN A 358 0.04 -7.61 16.56
CA GLN A 358 -0.66 -8.77 17.13
C GLN A 358 -1.47 -9.48 16.05
N ALA A 359 -1.26 -10.78 15.89
CA ALA A 359 -2.06 -11.58 14.97
C ALA A 359 -3.50 -11.75 15.47
N ILE A 360 -4.46 -11.62 14.55
CA ILE A 360 -5.85 -12.00 14.74
C ILE A 360 -5.99 -13.46 14.29
N SER A 361 -6.40 -14.33 15.20
CA SER A 361 -6.64 -15.74 14.88
C SER A 361 -7.78 -15.90 13.88
N LEU A 362 -7.78 -17.01 13.14
CA LEU A 362 -8.86 -17.33 12.19
C LEU A 362 -10.24 -17.31 12.86
N GLN A 363 -10.35 -17.91 14.05
CA GLN A 363 -11.60 -17.93 14.81
C GLN A 363 -12.06 -16.52 15.18
N ALA A 364 -11.16 -15.66 15.64
CA ALA A 364 -11.50 -14.28 15.99
C ALA A 364 -11.93 -13.47 14.76
N SER A 365 -11.24 -13.61 13.63
CA SER A 365 -11.64 -12.90 12.39
C SER A 365 -12.98 -13.38 11.86
N GLN A 366 -13.29 -14.68 11.93
CA GLN A 366 -14.61 -15.22 11.59
C GLN A 366 -15.70 -14.63 12.48
N GLN A 367 -15.49 -14.57 13.80
CA GLN A 367 -16.44 -13.94 14.72
C GLN A 367 -16.69 -12.46 14.43
N MET A 368 -15.63 -11.71 14.05
CA MET A 368 -15.78 -10.31 13.62
C MET A 368 -16.62 -10.20 12.35
N MET A 369 -16.36 -11.06 11.36
CA MET A 369 -17.07 -11.05 10.09
C MET A 369 -18.54 -11.49 10.25
N ASP A 370 -18.79 -12.57 10.97
CA ASP A 370 -20.15 -13.08 11.20
C ASP A 370 -21.03 -12.06 11.95
N ARG A 371 -20.48 -11.35 12.93
CA ARG A 371 -21.18 -10.22 13.59
C ARG A 371 -21.51 -9.11 12.61
N SER A 372 -20.56 -8.75 11.76
CA SER A 372 -20.72 -7.68 10.78
C SER A 372 -21.77 -8.00 9.72
N LEU A 373 -21.86 -9.26 9.29
CA LEU A 373 -22.86 -9.74 8.34
C LEU A 373 -24.27 -9.81 8.94
N LYS A 374 -24.40 -10.07 10.26
CA LYS A 374 -25.70 -10.10 10.94
C LYS A 374 -26.34 -8.72 11.06
N ILE A 375 -25.56 -7.67 11.31
CA ILE A 375 -26.05 -6.28 11.47
C ILE A 375 -26.68 -5.73 10.18
N ARG A 376 -26.40 -6.34 9.02
CA ARG A 376 -26.91 -5.88 7.71
C ARG A 376 -28.30 -6.44 7.37
N LYS A 377 -28.74 -7.50 8.04
CA LYS A 377 -30.08 -8.07 7.88
C LYS A 377 -31.04 -7.37 8.83
#